data_AF-A0A1H8B7H1-F1
#
_entry.id   AF-A0A1H8B7H1-F1
#
_cell.length_a   1.000
_cell.length_b   1.000
_cell.length_c   1.000
_cell.angle_alpha   90.00
_cell.angle_beta   90.00
_cell.angle_gamma   90.00
#
_symmetry.space_group_name_H-M   'P 1'
#
loop_
_entity.id
_entity.type
_entity.pdbx_description
1 polymer ?
#
loop_
_entity_poly.entity_id
_entity_poly.type
_entity_poly.pdbx_seq_one_letter_code
_entity_poly.pdbx_strand_id
1 'polypeptide(L)' 'MKFKTNINCSGCLAKVTPFLNETAGQGQWKVDINNPDKVLFVAEPSVSMEDVINSVHNAGFSIEVLPE' A
#
# COMPACT_ATOMS: atom_id res chain seq x y z
N MET A 1 4.55 9.14 -0.25
CA MET A 1 4.86 8.34 0.97
C MET A 1 5.36 6.96 0.57
N LYS A 2 6.23 6.33 1.36
CA LYS A 2 6.75 4.97 1.11
C LYS A 2 6.53 4.09 2.33
N PHE A 3 6.12 2.86 2.10
CA PHE A 3 5.86 1.87 3.13
C PHE A 3 6.41 0.52 2.74
N LYS A 4 6.86 -0.24 3.72
CA LYS A 4 7.18 -1.66 3.58
C LYS A 4 5.92 -2.46 3.87
N THR A 5 5.70 -3.53 3.12
CA THR A 5 4.50 -4.36 3.27
C THR A 5 4.83 -5.85 3.21
N ASN A 6 3.82 -6.70 3.41
CA ASN A 6 3.92 -8.14 3.12
C ASN A 6 3.11 -8.56 1.87
N ILE A 7 2.69 -7.61 1.02
CA ILE A 7 1.96 -7.88 -0.22
C ILE A 7 2.95 -8.43 -1.25
N ASN A 8 2.93 -9.74 -1.51
CA ASN A 8 4.01 -10.42 -2.25
C ASN A 8 3.56 -11.32 -3.41
N CYS A 9 2.28 -11.29 -3.76
CA CYS A 9 1.70 -12.15 -4.79
C CYS A 9 0.64 -11.43 -5.62
N SER A 10 0.36 -11.90 -6.84
CA SER A 10 -0.65 -11.28 -7.72
C SER A 10 -2.06 -11.31 -7.10
N GLY A 11 -2.43 -12.41 -6.44
CA GLY A 11 -3.70 -12.50 -5.69
C GLY A 11 -3.75 -11.54 -4.49
N CYS A 12 -2.62 -11.32 -3.83
CA CYS A 12 -2.48 -10.38 -2.72
C CYS A 12 -2.68 -8.94 -3.21
N LEU A 13 -2.08 -8.62 -4.36
CA LEU A 13 -2.24 -7.33 -5.02
C LEU A 13 -3.71 -7.11 -5.44
N ALA A 14 -4.36 -8.12 -6.02
CA ALA A 14 -5.78 -8.03 -6.38
C ALA A 14 -6.68 -7.80 -5.14
N LYS A 15 -6.35 -8.43 -4.00
CA LYS A 15 -7.09 -8.26 -2.74
C LYS A 15 -6.95 -6.86 -2.14
N VAL A 16 -5.75 -6.28 -2.16
CA VAL A 16 -5.50 -4.93 -1.59
C VAL A 16 -5.97 -3.80 -2.51
N THR A 17 -6.07 -4.06 -3.82
CA THR A 17 -6.42 -3.05 -4.85
C THR A 17 -7.68 -2.25 -4.54
N PRO A 18 -8.85 -2.84 -4.22
CA PRO A 18 -10.06 -2.06 -3.94
C PRO A 18 -9.89 -1.12 -2.73
N PHE A 19 -9.20 -1.56 -1.68
CA PHE A 19 -8.95 -0.77 -0.47
C PHE A 19 -8.09 0.45 -0.79
N LEU A 20 -6.96 0.25 -1.48
CA LEU A 20 -6.06 1.35 -1.81
C LEU A 20 -6.64 2.28 -2.88
N ASN A 21 -7.48 1.78 -3.81
CA ASN A 21 -8.19 2.62 -4.76
C ASN A 21 -9.22 3.52 -4.06
N GLU A 22 -9.91 3.02 -3.05
CA GLU A 22 -10.86 3.79 -2.24
C GLU A 22 -10.14 4.83 -1.37
N THR A 23 -9.02 4.45 -0.73
CA THR A 23 -8.30 5.32 0.21
C THR A 23 -7.39 6.34 -0.49
N ALA A 24 -6.56 5.91 -1.44
CA ALA A 24 -5.54 6.75 -2.07
C ALA A 24 -5.90 7.18 -3.49
N GLY A 25 -6.96 6.62 -4.09
CA GLY A 25 -7.36 6.88 -5.47
C GLY A 25 -6.70 5.94 -6.47
N GLN A 26 -7.45 5.55 -7.50
CA GLN A 26 -6.96 4.67 -8.56
C GLN A 26 -5.80 5.34 -9.32
N GLY A 27 -4.68 4.62 -9.44
CA GLY A 27 -3.47 5.10 -10.14
C GLY A 27 -2.56 6.00 -9.31
N GLN A 28 -2.93 6.31 -8.05
CA GLN A 28 -2.11 7.11 -7.13
C GLN A 28 -1.22 6.29 -6.20
N TRP A 29 -1.18 4.97 -6.40
CA TRP A 29 -0.37 4.08 -5.59
C TRP A 29 0.19 2.93 -6.42
N LYS A 30 1.27 2.32 -5.95
CA LYS A 30 1.90 1.15 -6.57
C LYS A 30 2.61 0.31 -5.52
N VAL A 31 2.43 -1.00 -5.59
CA VAL A 31 3.25 -1.96 -4.84
C VAL A 31 4.31 -2.55 -5.77
N ASP A 32 5.57 -2.45 -5.38
CA ASP A 32 6.67 -3.19 -6.00
C ASP A 32 6.87 -4.53 -5.28
N ILE A 33 6.17 -5.56 -5.76
CA ILE A 33 6.25 -6.91 -5.19
C ILE A 33 7.59 -7.62 -5.50
N ASN A 34 8.42 -7.06 -6.40
CA ASN A 34 9.73 -7.63 -6.71
C ASN A 34 10.81 -7.12 -5.74
N ASN A 35 10.59 -5.96 -5.14
CA ASN A 35 11.44 -5.44 -4.08
C ASN A 35 11.39 -6.38 -2.83
N PRO A 36 12.52 -6.71 -2.18
CA PRO A 36 12.52 -7.51 -0.95
C PRO A 36 11.59 -6.98 0.14
N ASP A 37 11.47 -5.65 0.26
CA ASP A 37 10.61 -4.95 1.23
C ASP A 37 9.18 -4.72 0.75
N LYS A 38 8.82 -5.19 -0.46
CA LYS A 38 7.47 -5.09 -1.03
C LYS A 38 6.90 -3.67 -0.92
N VAL A 39 7.64 -2.73 -1.48
CA VAL A 39 7.44 -1.30 -1.23
C VAL A 39 6.11 -0.83 -1.82
N LEU A 40 5.24 -0.29 -0.98
CA LEU A 40 4.09 0.51 -1.38
C LEU A 40 4.52 1.97 -1.50
N PHE A 41 4.34 2.54 -2.68
CA PHE A 41 4.44 3.97 -2.94
C PHE A 41 3.04 4.57 -3.08
N VAL A 42 2.80 5.71 -2.43
CA VAL A 42 1.57 6.51 -2.54
C VAL A 42 1.94 7.93 -2.96
N ALA A 43 1.37 8.39 -4.07
CA ALA A 43 1.64 9.68 -4.70
C ALA A 43 0.70 10.79 -4.22
N GLU A 44 -0.53 10.45 -3.83
CA GLU A 44 -1.57 11.43 -3.48
C GLU A 44 -1.19 12.23 -2.21
N PRO A 45 -1.04 13.56 -2.29
CA PRO A 45 -0.69 14.38 -1.13
C PRO A 45 -1.85 14.60 -0.13
N SER A 46 -3.11 14.36 -0.53
CA SER A 46 -4.26 14.60 0.34
C SER A 46 -4.59 13.45 1.29
N VAL A 47 -3.98 12.27 1.11
CA VAL A 47 -4.23 11.09 1.97
C VAL A 47 -3.19 11.02 3.10
N SER A 48 -3.66 10.74 4.32
CA SER A 48 -2.75 10.64 5.48
C SER A 48 -2.03 9.29 5.51
N MET A 49 -0.87 9.23 6.19
CA MET A 49 -0.18 7.96 6.41
C MET A 49 -1.04 6.95 7.17
N GLU A 50 -1.81 7.43 8.16
CA GLU A 50 -2.67 6.59 9.01
C GLU A 50 -3.80 5.96 8.20
N ASP A 51 -4.42 6.71 7.28
CA ASP A 51 -5.46 6.17 6.39
C ASP A 51 -4.90 5.05 5.50
N VAL A 52 -3.71 5.25 4.93
CA VAL A 52 -3.04 4.23 4.11
C VAL A 52 -2.72 2.98 4.94
N ILE A 53 -2.21 3.17 6.16
CA ILE A 53 -1.89 2.06 7.08
C ILE A 53 -3.15 1.26 7.42
N ASN A 54 -4.22 1.94 7.81
CA ASN A 54 -5.51 1.32 8.15
C ASN A 54 -6.12 0.59 6.95
N SER A 55 -6.04 1.17 5.76
CA SER A 55 -6.52 0.55 4.52
C SER A 55 -5.83 -0.78 4.24
N VAL A 56 -4.51 -0.83 4.37
CA VAL A 56 -3.72 -2.06 4.15
C VAL A 56 -3.95 -3.10 5.26
N HIS A 57 -4.13 -2.67 6.51
CA HIS A 57 -4.52 -3.56 7.61
C HIS A 57 -5.92 -4.16 7.40
N ASN A 58 -6.90 -3.36 6.96
CA ASN A 58 -8.25 -3.83 6.67
C ASN A 58 -8.29 -4.84 5.52
N ALA A 59 -7.37 -4.72 4.56
CA ALA A 59 -7.16 -5.74 3.52
C ALA A 59 -6.49 -7.04 4.04
N GLY A 60 -6.02 -7.04 5.30
CA GLY A 60 -5.41 -8.18 5.98
C GLY A 60 -3.90 -8.30 5.77
N PHE A 61 -3.21 -7.18 5.55
CA PHE A 61 -1.77 -7.12 5.32
C PHE A 61 -1.05 -6.30 6.40
N SER A 62 0.26 -6.50 6.51
CA SER A 62 1.13 -5.72 7.39
C SER A 62 1.76 -4.59 6.59
N ILE A 63 1.93 -3.44 7.25
CA ILE A 63 2.49 -2.23 6.66
C ILE A 63 3.24 -1.44 7.73
N GLU A 64 4.39 -0.89 7.35
CA GLU A 64 5.20 -0.03 8.19
C GLU A 64 5.79 1.12 7.35
N VAL A 65 5.95 2.29 7.97
CA VAL A 65 6.57 3.43 7.30
C VAL A 65 8.03 3.09 7.00
N LEU A 66 8.46 3.27 5.75
CA LEU A 66 9.87 3.16 5.41
C LEU A 66 10.54 4.51 5.68
N PRO A 67 11.52 4.60 6.62
CA PRO A 67 12.36 5.78 6.73
C PRO A 67 13.16 5.97 5.43
N GLU A 68 13.51 7.22 5.12
CA GLU A 68 14.30 7.57 3.92
C GLU A 68 15.69 6.93 3.90
#